data_AF-A0A319DC96-F1
#
_entry.id   AF-A0A319DC96-F1
#
_cell.length_a   1.000
_cell.length_b   1.000
_cell.length_c   1.000
_cell.angle_alpha   90.00
_cell.angle_beta   90.00
_cell.angle_gamma   90.00
#
_symmetry.space_group_name_H-M   'P 1'
#
loop_
_entity.id
_entity.type
_entity.pdbx_description
1 polymer ?
#
loop_
_entity_poly.entity_id
_entity_poly.type
_entity_poly.pdbx_seq_one_letter_code
_entity_poly.pdbx_strand_id
1 'polypeptide(L)'
;MSYQIASAPPLSPATSASMISFLESFYRTSDTESLHDQYVVSFTDDATLIMGSKVAHGSEEIRTLRHGLWTHVASRKHFPERVYFGAERELMLYGTVRYVLKADPGNEVEVPWAGRVVFDEKVEKMRFYQVYLVSFLSFFFLFFLSFFLSFFFLGGWLSFLVVFFDCPSWLSFLVGLVYAVYVCG
;
A
#
# COMPACT_ATOMS: atom_id res chain seq x y z
N MET A 1 -8.24 11.75 18.15
CA MET A 1 -7.79 10.38 18.51
C MET A 1 -7.63 9.60 17.21
N SER A 2 -6.56 8.83 17.01
CA SER A 2 -6.19 8.28 15.70
C SER A 2 -7.20 7.31 15.08
N TYR A 3 -8.16 6.80 15.85
CA TYR A 3 -9.08 5.77 15.37
C TYR A 3 -10.54 6.14 15.55
N GLN A 4 -10.87 7.34 16.03
CA GLN A 4 -12.26 7.73 16.19
C GLN A 4 -12.82 8.16 14.83
N ILE A 5 -13.69 7.34 14.25
CA ILE A 5 -14.24 7.60 12.91
C ILE A 5 -15.60 8.30 13.02
N ALA A 6 -15.73 9.46 12.37
CA ALA A 6 -17.01 10.15 12.30
C ALA A 6 -17.95 9.49 11.28
N SER A 7 -19.26 9.57 11.52
CA SER A 7 -20.30 9.23 10.54
C SER A 7 -21.43 10.25 10.59
N ALA A 8 -22.37 10.19 9.66
CA ALA A 8 -23.58 11.02 9.65
C ALA A 8 -24.78 10.16 10.08
N PRO A 9 -25.20 10.18 11.37
CA PRO A 9 -26.21 9.25 11.90
C PRO A 9 -27.50 9.15 11.08
N PRO A 10 -28.08 10.22 10.51
CA PRO A 10 -29.30 10.13 9.70
C PRO A 10 -29.16 9.30 8.42
N LEU A 11 -27.93 9.10 7.93
CA LEU A 11 -27.61 8.37 6.70
C LEU A 11 -26.91 7.04 6.99
N SER A 12 -26.80 6.67 8.26
CA SER A 12 -26.10 5.47 8.70
C SER A 12 -27.06 4.27 8.75
N PRO A 13 -26.70 3.10 8.18
CA PRO A 13 -27.49 1.89 8.33
C PRO A 13 -27.42 1.37 9.79
N ALA A 14 -28.30 0.44 10.14
CA ALA A 14 -28.35 -0.17 11.47
C ALA A 14 -27.02 -0.86 11.87
N THR A 15 -26.30 -1.37 10.87
CA THR A 15 -24.98 -2.04 10.96
C THR A 15 -23.80 -1.07 11.16
N SER A 16 -24.02 0.24 11.09
CA SER A 16 -22.97 1.26 11.09
C SER A 16 -22.06 1.23 12.32
N ALA A 17 -22.63 1.06 13.52
CA ALA A 17 -21.86 1.04 14.75
C ALA A 17 -20.86 -0.12 14.80
N SER A 18 -21.27 -1.31 14.35
CA SER A 18 -20.41 -2.50 14.35
C SER A 18 -19.31 -2.37 13.29
N MET A 19 -19.65 -1.91 12.07
CA MET A 19 -18.68 -1.64 11.01
C MET A 19 -17.65 -0.58 11.40
N ILE A 20 -18.07 0.50 12.08
CA ILE A 20 -17.14 1.53 12.57
C ILE A 20 -16.19 0.91 13.59
N SER A 21 -16.71 0.26 14.65
CA SER A 21 -15.89 -0.40 15.67
C SER A 21 -14.89 -1.41 15.09
N PHE A 22 -15.34 -2.18 14.09
CA PHE A 22 -14.48 -3.08 13.34
C PHE A 22 -13.33 -2.33 12.66
N LEU A 23 -13.61 -1.22 11.96
CA LEU A 23 -12.59 -0.41 11.29
C LEU A 23 -11.59 0.21 12.27
N GLU A 24 -12.04 0.72 13.41
CA GLU A 24 -11.15 1.26 14.44
C GLU A 24 -10.15 0.19 14.93
N SER A 25 -10.63 -1.04 15.11
CA SER A 25 -9.81 -2.19 15.48
C SER A 25 -8.89 -2.64 14.35
N PHE A 26 -9.41 -2.69 13.12
CA PHE A 26 -8.64 -3.00 11.92
C PHE A 26 -7.47 -2.03 11.73
N TYR A 27 -7.66 -0.72 11.88
CA TYR A 27 -6.57 0.25 11.74
C TYR A 27 -5.54 0.15 12.86
N ARG A 28 -5.96 -0.17 14.09
CA ARG A 28 -5.02 -0.47 15.18
C ARG A 28 -4.12 -1.66 14.86
N THR A 29 -4.69 -2.75 14.34
CA THR A 29 -3.94 -3.92 13.88
C THR A 29 -3.06 -3.59 12.67
N SER A 30 -3.59 -2.81 11.73
CA SER A 30 -2.88 -2.36 10.53
C SER A 30 -1.66 -1.50 10.87
N ASP A 31 -1.65 -0.76 11.97
CA ASP A 31 -0.51 0.07 12.38
C ASP A 31 0.62 -0.71 13.05
N THR A 32 0.48 -2.02 13.25
CA THR A 32 1.47 -2.84 13.96
C THR A 32 2.13 -3.85 13.00
N GLU A 33 3.46 -3.83 12.91
CA GLU A 33 4.24 -4.72 12.02
C GLU A 33 4.05 -6.18 12.41
N SER A 34 4.13 -6.51 13.71
CA SER A 34 4.05 -7.90 14.19
C SER A 34 2.68 -8.57 14.06
N LEU A 35 1.64 -7.86 13.62
CA LEU A 35 0.26 -8.36 13.61
C LEU A 35 -0.25 -8.72 12.20
N HIS A 36 0.61 -9.25 11.33
CA HIS A 36 0.22 -9.64 9.97
C HIS A 36 -0.91 -10.69 9.94
N ASP A 37 -0.84 -11.71 10.79
CA ASP A 37 -1.84 -12.78 10.79
C ASP A 37 -3.20 -12.27 11.30
N GLN A 38 -3.19 -11.42 12.34
CA GLN A 38 -4.42 -10.79 12.84
C GLN A 38 -5.02 -9.83 11.81
N TYR A 39 -4.20 -9.17 11.00
CA TYR A 39 -4.66 -8.35 9.89
C TYR A 39 -5.40 -9.20 8.85
N VAL A 40 -4.89 -10.38 8.50
CA VAL A 40 -5.53 -11.29 7.54
C VAL A 40 -6.89 -11.78 8.05
N VAL A 41 -7.05 -12.00 9.37
CA VAL A 41 -8.33 -12.43 9.98
C VAL A 41 -9.46 -11.43 9.73
N SER A 42 -9.16 -10.15 9.49
CA SER A 42 -10.16 -9.13 9.14
C SER A 42 -10.83 -9.35 7.78
N PHE A 43 -10.33 -10.28 6.96
CA PHE A 43 -10.83 -10.58 5.62
C PHE A 43 -11.53 -11.94 5.56
N THR A 44 -12.46 -12.09 4.62
CA THR A 44 -12.95 -13.42 4.21
C THR A 44 -11.84 -14.18 3.48
N ASP A 45 -11.94 -15.51 3.45
CA ASP A 45 -10.89 -16.37 2.90
C ASP A 45 -10.66 -16.15 1.40
N ASP A 46 -11.68 -15.63 0.71
CA ASP A 46 -11.74 -15.30 -0.71
C ASP A 46 -11.73 -13.77 -0.98
N ALA A 47 -11.44 -12.95 0.04
CA ALA A 47 -11.54 -11.51 -0.07
C ALA A 47 -10.62 -10.92 -1.14
N THR A 48 -11.01 -9.79 -1.71
CA THR A 48 -10.16 -9.01 -2.62
C THR A 48 -9.63 -7.77 -1.94
N LEU A 49 -8.30 -7.61 -1.92
CA LEU A 49 -7.60 -6.44 -1.43
C LEU A 49 -6.89 -5.73 -2.59
N ILE A 50 -7.18 -4.44 -2.78
CA ILE A 50 -6.54 -3.60 -3.78
C ILE A 50 -5.82 -2.43 -3.10
N MET A 51 -4.52 -2.31 -3.34
CA MET A 51 -3.66 -1.24 -2.82
C MET A 51 -2.92 -0.58 -3.98
N GLY A 52 -3.45 0.52 -4.51
CA GLY A 52 -2.92 1.14 -5.73
C GLY A 52 -3.02 0.19 -6.94
N SER A 53 -1.90 -0.15 -7.56
CA SER A 53 -1.83 -1.12 -8.67
C SER A 53 -1.73 -2.58 -8.22
N LYS A 54 -1.53 -2.84 -6.92
CA LYS A 54 -1.39 -4.19 -6.38
C LYS A 54 -2.77 -4.75 -6.04
N VAL A 55 -3.03 -5.96 -6.49
CA VAL A 55 -4.25 -6.72 -6.19
C VAL A 55 -3.83 -8.03 -5.51
N ALA A 56 -4.56 -8.41 -4.47
CA ALA A 56 -4.40 -9.69 -3.77
C ALA A 56 -5.78 -10.33 -3.58
N HIS A 57 -5.85 -11.62 -3.85
CA HIS A 57 -7.05 -12.44 -3.74
C HIS A 57 -6.85 -13.55 -2.69
N GLY A 58 -7.71 -13.54 -1.68
CA GLY A 58 -7.72 -14.50 -0.60
C GLY A 58 -6.61 -14.32 0.44
N SER A 59 -6.73 -15.07 1.53
CA SER A 59 -5.92 -14.89 2.74
C SER A 59 -4.42 -14.95 2.51
N GLU A 60 -3.94 -15.87 1.67
CA GLU A 60 -2.50 -16.06 1.43
C GLU A 60 -1.89 -14.90 0.64
N GLU A 61 -2.52 -14.46 -0.46
CA GLU A 61 -2.02 -13.31 -1.22
C GLU A 61 -2.09 -12.02 -0.40
N ILE A 62 -3.15 -11.86 0.43
CA ILE A 62 -3.27 -10.73 1.35
C ILE A 62 -2.13 -10.75 2.37
N ARG A 63 -1.77 -11.91 2.92
CA ARG A 63 -0.64 -12.06 3.85
C ARG A 63 0.67 -11.67 3.17
N THR A 64 0.93 -12.19 1.97
CA THR A 64 2.14 -11.87 1.19
C THR A 64 2.22 -10.37 0.88
N LEU A 65 1.13 -9.77 0.39
CA LEU A 65 1.05 -8.34 0.13
C LEU A 65 1.33 -7.54 1.42
N ARG A 66 0.78 -8.00 2.54
CA ARG A 66 0.93 -7.35 3.85
C ARG A 66 2.38 -7.32 4.33
N HIS A 67 3.10 -8.43 4.23
CA HIS A 67 4.54 -8.48 4.51
C HIS A 67 5.30 -7.53 3.57
N GLY A 68 4.98 -7.57 2.27
CA GLY A 68 5.59 -6.68 1.27
C GLY A 68 5.45 -5.19 1.62
N LEU A 69 4.31 -4.76 2.15
CA LEU A 69 4.08 -3.37 2.56
C LEU A 69 4.95 -2.92 3.74
N TRP A 70 5.39 -3.83 4.62
CA TRP A 70 6.24 -3.50 5.77
C TRP A 70 7.75 -3.55 5.51
N THR A 71 8.16 -4.10 4.37
CA THR A 71 9.59 -4.18 4.00
C THR A 71 10.30 -2.82 4.03
N HIS A 72 9.60 -1.73 3.70
CA HIS A 72 10.15 -0.37 3.63
C HIS A 72 9.61 0.59 4.70
N VAL A 73 8.59 0.19 5.45
CA VAL A 73 7.92 1.03 6.45
C VAL A 73 8.52 0.72 7.83
N ALA A 74 9.02 1.75 8.51
CA ALA A 74 9.53 1.64 9.87
C ALA A 74 8.41 1.80 10.89
N SER A 75 7.51 2.75 10.67
CA SER A 75 6.31 2.95 11.46
C SER A 75 5.18 3.47 10.58
N ARG A 76 3.95 3.20 11.01
CA ARG A 76 2.74 3.65 10.34
C ARG A 76 1.66 3.99 11.35
N LYS A 77 0.91 5.06 11.08
CA LYS A 77 -0.25 5.44 11.86
C LYS A 77 -1.37 5.94 10.96
N HIS A 78 -2.53 5.29 11.01
CA HIS A 78 -3.73 5.79 10.33
C HIS A 78 -4.47 6.81 11.20
N PHE A 79 -5.08 7.79 10.53
CA PHE A 79 -6.02 8.77 11.08
C PHE A 79 -7.26 8.81 10.18
N PRO A 80 -8.12 7.79 10.22
CA PRO A 80 -9.38 7.82 9.48
C PRO A 80 -10.29 8.89 10.09
N GLU A 81 -10.86 9.74 9.25
CA GLU A 81 -11.65 10.89 9.71
C GLU A 81 -13.15 10.58 9.68
N ARG A 82 -13.64 10.05 8.56
CA ARG A 82 -15.07 9.89 8.34
C ARG A 82 -15.40 8.76 7.39
N VAL A 83 -16.54 8.10 7.66
CA VAL A 83 -17.18 7.11 6.78
C VAL A 83 -18.46 7.66 6.14
N TYR A 84 -18.74 7.20 4.93
CA TYR A 84 -19.97 7.41 4.18
C TYR A 84 -20.51 6.06 3.73
N PHE A 85 -21.76 5.76 4.05
CA PHE A 85 -22.37 4.47 3.71
C PHE A 85 -22.98 4.51 2.31
N GLY A 86 -22.61 3.54 1.47
CA GLY A 86 -23.17 3.35 0.14
C GLY A 86 -24.31 2.32 0.12
N ALA A 87 -24.29 1.37 1.07
CA ALA A 87 -25.33 0.39 1.30
C ALA A 87 -25.28 -0.10 2.77
N GLU A 88 -26.08 -1.11 3.10
CA GLU A 88 -26.13 -1.69 4.46
C GLU A 88 -24.76 -2.24 4.92
N ARG A 89 -23.96 -2.77 4.01
CA ARG A 89 -22.66 -3.40 4.31
C ARG A 89 -21.54 -2.92 3.41
N GLU A 90 -21.70 -1.70 2.89
CA GLU A 90 -20.73 -1.05 2.02
C GLU A 90 -20.53 0.40 2.44
N LEU A 91 -19.27 0.82 2.51
CA LEU A 91 -18.91 2.18 2.86
C LEU A 91 -17.67 2.66 2.10
N MET A 92 -17.57 3.98 2.01
CA MET A 92 -16.37 4.72 1.68
C MET A 92 -15.85 5.39 2.95
N LEU A 93 -14.54 5.55 3.07
CA LEU A 93 -13.94 6.36 4.12
C LEU A 93 -12.73 7.12 3.62
N TYR A 94 -12.36 8.19 4.32
CA TYR A 94 -11.14 8.94 4.03
C TYR A 94 -10.44 9.37 5.32
N GLY A 95 -9.18 9.74 5.16
CA GLY A 95 -8.38 10.32 6.23
C GLY A 95 -6.93 10.47 5.77
N THR A 96 -6.02 10.48 6.75
CA THR A 96 -4.59 10.54 6.48
C THR A 96 -3.89 9.31 7.05
N VAL A 97 -2.73 8.99 6.50
CA VAL A 97 -1.81 8.00 7.04
C VAL A 97 -0.43 8.63 7.14
N ARG A 98 0.19 8.47 8.30
CA ARG A 98 1.56 8.89 8.55
C ARG A 98 2.47 7.69 8.50
N TYR A 99 3.60 7.80 7.83
CA TYR A 99 4.61 6.76 7.81
C TYR A 99 6.00 7.35 7.96
N VAL A 100 6.85 6.58 8.63
CA VAL A 100 8.30 6.75 8.61
C VAL A 100 8.88 5.60 7.80
N LEU A 101 9.75 5.91 6.85
CA LEU A 101 10.39 4.89 6.02
C LEU A 101 11.69 4.41 6.68
N LYS A 102 12.01 3.11 6.52
CA LYS A 102 13.26 2.53 7.04
C LYS A 102 14.50 3.21 6.42
N ALA A 103 14.38 3.70 5.19
CA ALA A 103 15.44 4.41 4.49
C ALA A 103 15.65 5.87 4.97
N ASP A 104 14.67 6.46 5.64
CA ASP A 104 14.69 7.84 6.11
C ASP A 104 14.02 7.95 7.50
N PRO A 105 14.65 7.42 8.56
CA PRO A 105 14.02 7.26 9.87
C PRO A 105 13.73 8.58 10.60
N GLY A 106 14.25 9.71 10.10
CA GLY A 106 14.05 11.04 10.68
C GLY A 106 12.85 11.81 10.09
N ASN A 107 12.22 11.27 9.04
CA ASN A 107 11.21 11.97 8.27
C ASN A 107 9.86 11.25 8.36
N GLU A 108 8.85 11.96 8.84
CA GLU A 108 7.46 11.50 8.84
C GLU A 108 6.74 12.11 7.65
N VAL A 109 6.14 11.26 6.81
CA VAL A 109 5.35 11.69 5.67
C VAL A 109 3.89 11.42 5.96
N GLU A 110 3.06 12.45 5.80
CA GLU A 110 1.60 12.35 5.87
C GLU A 110 1.01 12.29 4.45
N VAL A 111 0.18 11.29 4.19
CA VAL A 111 -0.48 11.10 2.89
C VAL A 111 -2.00 10.98 3.08
N PRO A 112 -2.80 11.77 2.34
CA PRO A 112 -4.24 11.58 2.30
C PRO A 112 -4.61 10.33 1.52
N TRP A 113 -5.62 9.61 2.00
CA TRP A 113 -6.11 8.40 1.38
C TRP A 113 -7.63 8.27 1.51
N ALA A 114 -8.20 7.46 0.62
CA ALA A 114 -9.58 7.01 0.70
C ALA A 114 -9.63 5.49 0.58
N GLY A 115 -10.66 4.88 1.16
CA GLY A 115 -10.90 3.44 1.08
C GLY A 115 -12.34 3.13 0.71
N ARG A 116 -12.55 2.07 -0.06
CA ARG A 116 -13.84 1.41 -0.25
C ARG A 116 -13.82 0.09 0.49
N VAL A 117 -14.82 -0.13 1.34
CA VAL A 117 -14.95 -1.35 2.14
C VAL A 117 -16.31 -1.98 1.85
N VAL A 118 -16.31 -3.28 1.55
CA VAL A 118 -17.52 -4.10 1.49
C VAL A 118 -17.36 -5.25 2.47
N PHE A 119 -18.29 -5.35 3.41
CA PHE A 119 -18.36 -6.44 4.37
C PHE A 119 -19.11 -7.63 3.78
N ASP A 120 -18.77 -8.83 4.23
CA ASP A 120 -19.56 -10.03 3.96
C ASP A 120 -20.95 -9.94 4.60
N GLU A 121 -21.97 -10.52 4.00
CA GLU A 121 -23.36 -10.42 4.46
C GLU A 121 -23.62 -11.14 5.80
N LYS A 122 -22.87 -12.20 6.09
CA LYS A 122 -23.12 -13.11 7.22
C LYS A 122 -22.07 -12.99 8.31
N VAL A 123 -20.85 -12.62 7.95
CA VAL A 123 -19.75 -12.47 8.90
C VAL A 123 -19.24 -11.04 8.96
N GLU A 124 -18.75 -10.63 10.13
CA GLU A 124 -18.14 -9.31 10.33
C GLU A 124 -16.68 -9.32 9.85
N LYS A 125 -16.51 -9.53 8.55
CA LYS A 125 -15.23 -9.52 7.83
C LYS A 125 -15.39 -8.76 6.51
N MET A 126 -14.29 -8.22 6.01
CA MET A 126 -14.27 -7.57 4.71
C MET A 126 -14.13 -8.62 3.60
N ARG A 127 -15.06 -8.61 2.65
CA ARG A 127 -14.93 -9.38 1.40
C ARG A 127 -14.23 -8.57 0.30
N PHE A 128 -14.26 -7.25 0.41
CA PHE A 128 -13.59 -6.34 -0.51
C PHE A 128 -13.03 -5.14 0.24
N TYR A 129 -11.77 -4.80 -0.02
CA TYR A 129 -11.15 -3.57 0.46
C TYR A 129 -10.26 -2.98 -0.62
N GLN A 130 -10.48 -1.71 -0.96
CA GLN A 130 -9.67 -1.00 -1.94
C GLN A 130 -9.21 0.32 -1.36
N VAL A 131 -7.91 0.60 -1.45
CA VAL A 131 -7.31 1.85 -0.98
C VAL A 131 -6.83 2.68 -2.17
N TYR A 132 -7.30 3.93 -2.19
CA TYR A 132 -6.88 5.00 -3.07
C TYR A 132 -5.92 5.90 -2.31
N LEU A 133 -4.62 5.77 -2.59
CA LEU A 133 -3.62 6.70 -2.07
C LEU A 133 -3.57 7.90 -3.01
N VAL A 134 -3.74 9.11 -2.48
CA VAL A 134 -3.49 10.32 -3.25
C VAL A 134 -1.97 10.48 -3.31
N SER A 135 -1.41 9.84 -4.32
CA SER A 135 0.01 9.87 -4.59
C SER A 135 0.41 11.30 -4.98
N PHE A 136 1.14 11.99 -4.10
CA PHE A 136 2.18 12.92 -4.54
C PHE A 136 3.32 12.18 -5.27
N LEU A 137 3.29 10.85 -5.30
CA LEU A 137 4.20 9.90 -5.94
C LEU A 137 4.18 9.88 -7.48
N SER A 138 3.61 10.88 -8.16
CA SER A 138 4.15 11.25 -9.48
C SER A 138 5.60 11.76 -9.32
N PHE A 139 5.97 12.27 -8.12
CA PHE A 139 7.33 12.71 -7.82
C PHE A 139 8.35 11.59 -7.60
N PHE A 140 7.97 10.39 -7.15
CA PHE A 140 8.96 9.30 -6.92
C PHE A 140 9.45 8.70 -8.25
N PHE A 141 8.57 8.65 -9.26
CA PHE A 141 8.95 8.30 -10.62
C PHE A 141 9.77 9.42 -11.27
N LEU A 142 9.40 10.70 -11.06
CA LEU A 142 10.16 11.84 -11.57
C LEU A 142 11.53 12.02 -10.89
N PHE A 143 11.70 11.65 -9.62
CA PHE A 143 13.00 11.74 -8.94
C PHE A 143 13.97 10.67 -9.45
N PHE A 144 13.50 9.45 -9.68
CA PHE A 144 14.29 8.41 -10.36
C PHE A 144 14.54 8.74 -11.84
N LEU A 145 13.56 9.28 -12.55
CA LEU A 145 13.70 9.67 -13.96
C LEU A 145 14.62 10.90 -14.12
N SER A 146 14.59 11.87 -13.20
CA SER A 146 15.49 13.03 -13.21
C SER A 146 16.92 12.65 -12.82
N PHE A 147 17.12 11.69 -11.91
CA PHE A 147 18.45 11.13 -11.66
C PHE A 147 19.01 10.40 -12.90
N PHE A 148 18.16 9.65 -13.62
CA PHE A 148 18.53 9.00 -14.89
C PHE A 148 18.79 9.99 -16.04
N LEU A 149 17.96 11.04 -16.18
CA LEU A 149 18.11 12.08 -17.22
C LEU A 149 19.29 13.02 -16.96
N SER A 150 19.62 13.30 -15.68
CA SER A 150 20.78 14.14 -15.33
C SER A 150 22.11 13.48 -15.71
N PHE A 151 22.17 12.15 -15.64
CA PHE A 151 23.33 11.36 -16.10
C PHE A 151 23.43 11.28 -17.63
N PHE A 152 22.33 11.44 -18.37
CA PHE A 152 22.34 11.41 -19.84
C PHE A 152 22.62 12.78 -20.47
N PHE A 153 22.28 13.90 -19.82
CA PHE A 153 22.41 15.24 -20.41
C PHE A 153 23.64 16.05 -19.96
N LEU A 154 24.27 15.73 -18.83
CA LEU A 154 25.56 16.32 -18.43
C LEU A 154 26.68 15.43 -18.94
N GLY A 155 27.04 15.65 -20.21
CA GLY A 155 27.97 14.83 -20.97
C GLY A 155 29.24 14.39 -20.23
N GLY A 156 29.46 13.09 -20.29
CA GLY A 156 30.74 12.46 -20.02
C GLY A 156 30.76 11.09 -20.67
N TRP A 157 31.06 11.04 -21.97
CA TRP A 157 31.64 9.86 -22.59
C TRP A 157 32.98 9.59 -21.89
N LEU A 158 32.96 8.94 -20.73
CA LEU A 158 34.12 8.29 -20.16
C LEU A 158 33.75 6.83 -19.94
N SER A 159 34.40 6.00 -20.75
CA SER A 159 34.62 4.57 -20.64
C SER A 159 34.07 3.95 -19.35
N PHE A 160 33.06 3.09 -19.52
CA PHE A 160 32.62 2.14 -18.51
C PHE A 160 33.80 1.24 -18.11
N LEU A 161 34.55 1.64 -17.08
CA LEU A 161 35.36 0.70 -16.31
C LEU A 161 34.39 -0.06 -15.42
N VAL A 162 34.22 -1.34 -15.75
CA VAL A 162 33.50 -2.31 -14.94
C VAL A 162 34.16 -2.35 -13.55
N VAL A 163 33.48 -1.78 -12.55
CA VAL A 163 33.75 -2.10 -11.16
C VAL A 163 32.66 -3.07 -10.72
N PHE A 164 33.01 -4.36 -10.76
CA PHE A 164 32.28 -5.40 -10.07
C PHE A 164 32.27 -5.04 -8.57
N PHE A 165 31.10 -4.69 -8.04
CA PHE A 165 30.79 -4.94 -6.63
C PHE A 165 29.57 -5.86 -6.60
N ASP A 166 29.77 -6.99 -5.93
CA ASP A 166 28.94 -8.19 -5.78
C ASP A 166 27.44 -8.04 -6.07
N CYS A 167 27.05 -8.53 -7.25
CA CYS A 167 25.66 -8.80 -7.62
C CYS A 167 25.39 -10.31 -7.50
N PRO A 168 24.31 -10.76 -6.83
CA PRO A 168 23.95 -12.17 -6.79
C PRO A 168 23.64 -12.70 -8.20
N SER A 169 24.13 -13.90 -8.49
CA SER A 169 24.26 -14.58 -9.79
C SER A 169 23.00 -14.76 -10.67
N TRP A 170 21.85 -14.21 -10.28
CA TRP A 170 20.59 -14.32 -11.03
C TRP A 170 20.26 -13.09 -11.88
N LEU A 171 20.87 -11.92 -11.61
CA LEU A 171 20.65 -10.71 -12.43
C LEU A 171 21.44 -10.73 -13.75
N SER A 172 22.53 -11.47 -13.84
CA SER A 172 23.36 -11.56 -15.06
C SER A 172 22.62 -12.21 -16.23
N PHE A 173 21.61 -13.05 -15.97
CA PHE A 173 20.82 -13.70 -17.02
C PHE A 173 19.80 -12.77 -17.68
N LEU A 174 19.21 -11.84 -16.91
CA LEU A 174 18.22 -10.88 -17.43
C LEU A 174 18.89 -9.76 -18.25
N VAL A 175 20.07 -9.30 -17.82
CA VAL A 175 20.83 -8.27 -18.56
C VAL A 175 21.39 -8.84 -19.88
N GLY A 176 21.78 -10.12 -19.91
CA GLY A 176 22.22 -10.79 -21.13
C GLY A 176 21.12 -11.01 -22.18
N LEU A 177 19.89 -11.32 -21.74
CA LEU A 177 18.78 -11.58 -22.66
C LEU A 177 18.30 -10.30 -23.37
N VAL A 178 18.34 -9.15 -22.68
CA VAL A 178 17.97 -7.85 -23.25
C VAL A 178 19.00 -7.38 -24.28
N TYR A 179 20.29 -7.67 -24.07
CA TYR A 179 21.35 -7.33 -25.02
C TYR A 179 21.30 -8.16 -26.31
N ALA A 180 20.93 -9.45 -26.24
CA ALA A 180 20.87 -10.30 -27.44
C ALA A 180 19.74 -9.90 -28.41
N VAL A 181 18.62 -9.39 -27.89
CA VAL A 181 17.48 -8.94 -28.71
C VAL A 181 17.77 -7.61 -29.41
N TYR A 182 18.63 -6.76 -28.83
CA TYR A 182 18.94 -5.43 -29.38
C TYR A 182 20.08 -5.41 -30.41
N VAL A 183 20.88 -6.48 -30.52
CA VAL A 183 22.03 -6.54 -31.45
C VAL A 183 21.71 -7.31 -32.75
N CYS A 184 20.59 -8.04 -32.82
CA CYS A 184 20.20 -8.84 -34.00
C CYS A 184 18.83 -8.47 -34.61
N GLY A 185 18.35 -7.24 -34.41
CA GLY A 185 17.13 -6.71 -35.04
C GLY A 185 17.43 -5.53 -35.96
#